data_AF-A0A1V8SCQ7-F1
#
_entry.id   AF-A0A1V8SCQ7-F1
#
_cell.length_a   1.000
_cell.length_b   1.000
_cell.length_c   1.000
_cell.angle_alpha   90.00
_cell.angle_beta   90.00
_cell.angle_gamma   90.00
#
_symmetry.space_group_name_H-M   'P 1'
#
loop_
_entity.id
_entity.type
_entity.pdbx_description
1 polymer ?
#
loop_
_entity_poly.entity_id
_entity_poly.type
_entity_poly.pdbx_seq_one_letter_code
_entity_poly.pdbx_strand_id
1 'polypeptide(L)' 'MAPSKDFHHPYQPYEIQQQFMQAVYDCIEDGKVGIFESPTGTGKSLSLICGALTWLREHKGKMFDEAMQ' A
#
# COMPACT_ATOMS: atom_id res chain seq x y z
N MET A 1 -8.82 -4.09 -16.69
CA MET A 1 -8.58 -4.01 -15.25
C MET A 1 -7.08 -3.89 -15.05
N ALA A 2 -6.60 -2.84 -14.38
CA ALA A 2 -5.17 -2.75 -14.06
C ALA A 2 -4.79 -3.95 -13.15
N PRO A 3 -3.60 -4.53 -13.31
CA PRO A 3 -3.15 -5.60 -12.43
C PRO A 3 -3.14 -5.11 -10.97
N SER A 4 -3.71 -5.90 -10.06
CA SER A 4 -3.65 -5.61 -8.62
C SER A 4 -2.19 -5.63 -8.17
N LYS A 5 -1.75 -4.59 -7.47
CA LYS A 5 -0.41 -4.53 -6.87
C LYS A 5 -0.26 -5.60 -5.79
N ASP A 6 0.92 -6.22 -5.71
CA ASP A 6 1.25 -7.15 -4.63
C ASP A 6 1.73 -6.38 -3.39
N PHE A 7 0.88 -6.32 -2.38
CA PHE A 7 1.18 -5.67 -1.11
C PHE A 7 1.93 -6.57 -0.11
N HIS A 8 2.37 -7.76 -0.54
CA HIS A 8 3.10 -8.72 0.28
C HIS A 8 2.36 -9.05 1.58
N HIS A 9 1.03 -9.14 1.49
CA HIS A 9 0.21 -9.51 2.62
C HIS A 9 0.51 -10.98 2.98
N PRO A 10 0.68 -11.34 4.27
CA PRO A 10 1.11 -12.69 4.67
C PRO A 10 0.06 -13.79 4.43
N TYR A 11 -1.16 -13.40 4.06
CA TYR A 11 -2.30 -14.25 3.73
C TYR A 11 -2.98 -13.73 2.47
N GLN A 12 -3.89 -14.50 1.88
CA GLN A 12 -4.73 -13.99 0.79
C GLN A 12 -5.62 -12.86 1.32
N PRO A 13 -5.42 -11.60 0.89
CA PRO A 13 -6.15 -10.47 1.44
C PRO A 13 -7.59 -10.44 0.91
N TYR A 14 -8.54 -10.11 1.80
CA TYR A 14 -9.91 -9.81 1.39
C TYR A 14 -9.93 -8.56 0.49
N GLU A 15 -10.97 -8.42 -0.31
CA GLU A 15 -11.12 -7.28 -1.22
C GLU A 15 -11.04 -5.93 -0.49
N ILE A 16 -11.70 -5.81 0.67
CA ILE A 16 -11.64 -4.58 1.49
C ILE A 16 -10.22 -4.25 1.98
N GLN A 17 -9.39 -5.27 2.24
CA GLN A 17 -8.00 -5.06 2.63
C GLN A 17 -7.15 -4.61 1.44
N GLN A 18 -7.39 -5.17 0.25
CA GLN A 18 -6.72 -4.74 -0.98
C GLN A 18 -7.05 -3.29 -1.31
N GLN A 19 -8.33 -2.91 -1.24
CA GLN A 19 -8.78 -1.54 -1.43
C GLN A 19 -8.16 -0.58 -0.39
N PHE A 20 -8.09 -1.00 0.87
CA PHE A 20 -7.45 -0.22 1.94
C PHE A 20 -5.95 -0.01 1.68
N MET A 21 -5.23 -1.07 1.33
CA MET A 21 -3.79 -1.02 1.02
C MET A 21 -3.50 -0.13 -0.19
N GLN A 22 -4.33 -0.22 -1.24
CA GLN A 22 -4.23 0.62 -2.42
C GLN A 22 -4.47 2.09 -2.07
N ALA A 23 -5.52 2.40 -1.31
CA ALA A 23 -5.82 3.77 -0.89
C ALA A 23 -4.71 4.38 -0.02
N VAL A 24 -4.10 3.58 0.87
CA VAL A 24 -2.92 4.00 1.65
C VAL A 24 -1.73 4.28 0.73
N TYR A 25 -1.43 3.36 -0.19
CA TYR A 25 -0.33 3.52 -1.14
C TYR A 25 -0.47 4.83 -1.94
N ASP A 26 -1.64 5.05 -2.54
CA ASP A 26 -1.90 6.21 -3.41
C ASP A 26 -1.84 7.52 -2.61
N CYS A 27 -2.35 7.52 -1.38
CA CYS A 27 -2.27 8.70 -0.52
C CYS A 27 -0.82 9.09 -0.20
N ILE A 28 0.07 8.11 0.01
CA ILE A 28 1.48 8.38 0.28
C ILE A 28 2.18 8.85 -1.00
N GLU A 29 1.95 8.18 -2.14
CA GLU A 29 2.51 8.56 -3.45
C GLU A 29 2.11 10.00 -3.83
N ASP A 30 0.87 10.38 -3.56
CA ASP A 30 0.35 11.72 -3.82
C ASP A 30 0.81 12.78 -2.80
N GLY A 31 1.52 12.39 -1.73
CA GLY A 31 1.95 13.30 -0.65
C GLY A 31 0.80 13.93 0.14
N LYS A 32 -0.33 13.22 0.28
CA LYS A 32 -1.57 13.72 0.91
C LYS A 32 -1.75 13.21 2.34
N VAL A 33 -2.68 13.85 3.07
CA VAL A 33 -3.20 13.35 4.35
C VAL A 33 -4.47 12.54 4.09
N GLY A 34 -4.47 11.28 4.51
CA GLY A 34 -5.60 10.36 4.35
C GLY A 34 -6.25 9.98 5.68
N ILE A 35 -7.57 10.03 5.73
CA ILE A 35 -8.37 9.53 6.86
C ILE A 35 -8.99 8.20 6.41
N PHE A 36 -8.55 7.10 7.04
CA PHE A 36 -8.96 5.75 6.65
C PHE A 36 -9.76 5.07 7.76
N GLU A 37 -10.98 4.65 7.42
CA GLU A 37 -11.84 3.82 8.25
C GLU A 37 -11.89 2.40 7.69
N SER A 38 -11.98 1.40 8.58
CA SER A 38 -12.28 0.02 8.23
C SER A 38 -13.04 -0.61 9.40
N PRO A 39 -14.00 -1.52 9.17
CA PRO A 39 -14.69 -2.24 10.24
C PRO A 39 -13.72 -2.93 11.19
N THR A 40 -14.12 -3.15 12.45
CA THR A 40 -13.28 -3.87 13.41
C THR A 40 -13.06 -5.32 12.96
N GLY A 41 -11.86 -5.87 13.24
CA GLY A 41 -11.52 -7.25 12.90
C GLY A 41 -11.09 -7.50 11.45
N THR A 42 -11.05 -6.49 10.59
CA THR A 42 -10.60 -6.61 9.17
C THR A 42 -9.09 -6.49 8.98
N GLY A 43 -8.32 -6.36 10.07
CA GLY A 43 -6.86 -6.28 9.98
C GLY A 43 -6.31 -4.91 9.56
N LYS A 44 -7.01 -3.80 9.86
CA LYS A 44 -6.60 -2.41 9.54
C LYS A 44 -5.11 -2.14 9.75
N SER A 45 -4.56 -2.53 10.91
CA SER A 45 -3.14 -2.29 11.22
C SER A 45 -2.21 -3.04 10.27
N LEU A 46 -2.51 -4.30 9.95
CA LEU A 46 -1.71 -5.09 9.02
C LEU A 46 -1.80 -4.52 7.60
N SER A 47 -3.02 -4.19 7.14
CA SER A 47 -3.22 -3.56 5.83
C SER A 47 -2.50 -2.21 5.72
N LEU A 48 -2.54 -1.37 6.76
CA LEU A 48 -1.80 -0.11 6.79
C LEU A 48 -0.28 -0.33 6.63
N ILE A 49 0.28 -1.28 7.37
CA ILE A 49 1.72 -1.62 7.32
C ILE A 49 2.09 -2.17 5.93
N CYS A 50 1.32 -3.13 5.39
CA CYS A 50 1.57 -3.69 4.05
C CYS A 50 1.52 -2.63 2.95
N GLY A 51 0.52 -1.73 2.98
CA GLY A 51 0.42 -0.62 2.03
C GLY A 51 1.62 0.33 2.10
N ALA A 52 1.97 0.78 3.31
CA ALA A 52 3.06 1.73 3.52
C ALA A 52 4.45 1.16 3.22
N LEU A 53 4.74 -0.09 3.63
CA LEU A 53 6.03 -0.73 3.37
C LEU A 53 6.23 -1.10 1.90
N THR A 54 5.15 -1.48 1.20
CA THR A 54 5.20 -1.71 -0.25
C THR A 54 5.55 -0.41 -0.97
N TRP A 55 4.88 0.70 -0.62
CA TRP A 55 5.22 2.03 -1.13
C TRP A 55 6.69 2.38 -0.89
N LEU A 56 7.16 2.23 0.35
CA LEU A 56 8.55 2.58 0.69
C LEU A 56 9.58 1.79 -0.11
N ARG A 57 9.33 0.50 -0.35
CA ARG A 57 10.25 -0.36 -1.12
C ARG A 57 10.30 0.08 -2.57
N GLU A 58 9.15 0.30 -3.20
CA GLU A 58 9.09 0.74 -4.59
C GLU A 58 9.67 2.15 -4.76
N HIS A 59 9.38 3.07 -3.84
CA HIS A 59 9.91 4.43 -3.88
C HIS A 59 11.44 4.44 -3.80
N LYS A 60 12.04 3.65 -2.89
CA LYS A 60 13.50 3.48 -2.82
C LYS A 60 14.09 2.86 -4.08
N GLY A 61 13.38 1.91 -4.70
CA GLY A 61 13.79 1.30 -5.97
C GLY A 61 13.85 2.35 -7.09
N LYS A 62 12.76 3.11 -7.28
CA LYS A 62 12.69 4.20 -8.27
C LYS A 62 13.82 5.22 -8.06
N MET A 63 14.02 5.68 -6.82
CA MET A 63 15.09 6.63 -6.50
C MET A 63 16.49 6.09 -6.82
N PHE A 64 16.72 4.79 -6.59
CA PHE A 64 18.00 4.15 -6.90
C PHE A 64 18.21 4.04 -8.42
N ASP A 65 17.17 3.64 -9.16
CA ASP A 65 17.21 3.54 -10.62
C ASP A 65 17.43 4.92 -11.28
N GLU A 66 16.75 5.96 -10.78
CA GLU A 66 16.92 7.36 -11.20
C GLU A 66 18.34 7.88 -10.93
N ALA A 67 18.97 7.45 -9.83
CA ALA A 67 20.34 7.85 -9.51
C ALA A 67 21.41 7.12 -10.36
N MET A 68 21.06 6.01 -11.00
CA MET A 68 21.94 5.24 -11.88
C MET A 68 21.80 5.62 -13.37
N GLN A 69 20.82 6.46 -13.73
CA GLN A 69 20.62 7.03 -15.06
C GLN A 69 21.41 8.34 -15.23
#